data_AF-A0A957DFJ5-F1
#
_entry.id   AF-A0A957DFJ5-F1
#
_cell.length_a   1.000
_cell.length_b   1.000
_cell.length_c   1.000
_cell.angle_alpha   90.00
_cell.angle_beta   90.00
_cell.angle_gamma   90.00
#
_symmetry.space_group_name_H-M   'P 1'
#
loop_
_entity.id
_entity.type
_entity.pdbx_description
1 polymer ?
#
loop_
_entity_poly.entity_id
_entity_poly.type
_entity_poly.pdbx_seq_one_letter_code
_entity_poly.pdbx_strand_id
1 'polypeptide(L)'
;MTALIPLEQKQVVFYDDEITVVLVDMGKRQEIYVPIRPICDFLGVAWDPQRRRIKRDLVLSREVRGVTVTVTPGGRQEMICLPLDYLSGFLFGISASRVK
;
A
#
# COMPACT_ATOMS: atom_id res chain seq x y z
N MET A 1 16.01 -1.92 -8.88
CA MET A 1 14.71 -2.53 -8.50
C MET A 1 13.78 -2.34 -9.68
N THR A 2 13.23 -3.42 -10.22
CA THR A 2 12.35 -3.37 -11.40
C THR A 2 10.90 -3.31 -10.92
N ALA A 3 10.14 -2.33 -11.42
CA ALA A 3 8.76 -2.09 -10.98
C ALA A 3 7.76 -3.04 -11.66
N LEU A 4 6.69 -3.40 -10.95
CA LEU A 4 5.62 -4.25 -11.46
C LEU A 4 4.53 -3.41 -12.14
N ILE A 5 3.89 -3.97 -13.18
CA ILE A 5 2.81 -3.35 -13.95
C ILE A 5 1.49 -4.05 -13.60
N PRO A 6 0.43 -3.31 -13.21
CA PRO A 6 -0.84 -3.92 -12.83
C PRO A 6 -1.70 -4.35 -14.04
N LEU A 7 -2.48 -5.42 -13.85
CA LEU A 7 -3.44 -5.92 -14.85
C LEU A 7 -4.81 -5.23 -14.75
N GLU A 8 -5.29 -4.97 -13.53
CA GLU A 8 -6.60 -4.36 -13.29
C GLU A 8 -6.52 -3.51 -12.02
N GLN A 9 -7.19 -2.35 -12.02
CA GLN A 9 -7.29 -1.47 -10.86
C GLN A 9 -8.75 -1.27 -10.51
N LYS A 10 -9.13 -1.57 -9.27
CA LYS A 10 -10.50 -1.38 -8.75
C LYS A 10 -10.43 -0.59 -7.45
N GLN A 11 -11.35 0.34 -7.27
CA GLN A 11 -11.60 0.95 -5.96
C GLN A 11 -12.50 0.01 -5.17
N VAL A 12 -12.10 -0.29 -3.93
CA VAL A 12 -12.87 -1.14 -3.01
C VAL A 12 -13.22 -0.31 -1.80
N VAL A 13 -14.49 -0.37 -1.37
CA VAL A 13 -14.96 0.27 -0.15
C VAL A 13 -14.39 -0.48 1.05
N PHE A 14 -13.69 0.24 1.92
CA PHE A 14 -13.12 -0.26 3.16
C PHE A 14 -13.68 0.55 4.32
N TYR A 15 -14.52 -0.09 5.14
CA TYR A 15 -15.13 0.43 6.38
C TYR A 15 -16.05 1.66 6.28
N ASP A 16 -16.01 2.42 5.19
CA ASP A 16 -16.94 3.44 4.68
C ASP A 16 -16.22 4.39 3.67
N ASP A 17 -14.93 4.12 3.38
CA ASP A 17 -14.08 4.92 2.49
C ASP A 17 -13.53 4.12 1.30
N GLU A 18 -13.30 4.78 0.16
CA GLU A 18 -12.75 4.16 -1.03
C GLU A 18 -11.21 4.09 -0.97
N ILE A 19 -10.66 2.87 -0.85
CA ILE A 19 -9.21 2.66 -0.91
C ILE A 19 -8.82 2.23 -2.32
N THR A 20 -7.79 2.89 -2.85
CA THR A 20 -7.16 2.46 -4.09
C THR A 20 -6.41 1.16 -3.85
N VAL A 21 -6.80 0.08 -4.53
CA VAL A 21 -6.04 -1.16 -4.58
C VAL A 21 -5.65 -1.50 -6.01
N VAL A 22 -4.54 -2.22 -6.15
CA VAL A 22 -3.93 -2.50 -7.45
C VAL A 22 -3.74 -4.01 -7.58
N LEU A 23 -4.34 -4.62 -8.59
CA LEU A 23 -4.14 -6.04 -8.89
C LEU A 23 -2.92 -6.20 -9.80
N VAL A 24 -1.91 -6.91 -9.30
CA VAL A 24 -0.65 -7.13 -10.01
C VAL A 24 -0.56 -8.59 -10.43
N ASP A 25 -0.19 -8.84 -11.69
CA ASP A 25 0.16 -10.18 -12.16
C ASP A 25 1.60 -10.50 -11.84
N MET A 26 1.79 -11.59 -11.09
CA MET A 26 3.11 -12.13 -10.77
C MET A 26 3.42 -13.37 -11.62
N GLY A 27 2.72 -13.55 -12.74
CA GLY A 27 2.89 -14.62 -13.74
C GLY A 27 2.21 -15.93 -13.36
N LYS A 28 2.36 -16.39 -12.11
CA LYS A 28 1.70 -17.62 -11.61
C LYS A 28 0.47 -17.36 -10.74
N ARG A 29 0.29 -16.12 -10.28
CA ARG A 29 -0.81 -15.69 -9.40
C ARG A 29 -1.04 -14.20 -9.56
N GLN A 30 -2.28 -13.78 -9.34
CA GLN A 30 -2.64 -12.39 -9.18
C GLN A 30 -2.61 -12.04 -7.69
N GLU A 31 -2.05 -10.90 -7.36
CA GLU A 31 -1.89 -10.47 -5.97
C GLU A 31 -2.32 -9.01 -5.83
N ILE A 32 -3.07 -8.72 -4.77
CA ILE A 32 -3.61 -7.39 -4.51
C ILE A 32 -2.59 -6.61 -3.70
N TYR A 33 -2.21 -5.44 -4.22
CA TYR A 33 -1.32 -4.49 -3.56
C TYR A 33 -2.07 -3.24 -3.12
N VAL A 34 -1.75 -2.78 -1.92
CA VAL A 34 -2.33 -1.60 -1.28
C VAL A 34 -1.27 -0.51 -1.16
N PRO A 35 -1.45 0.66 -1.79
CA PRO A 35 -0.57 1.80 -1.63
C PRO A 35 -0.64 2.34 -0.20
N ILE A 36 0.51 2.46 0.46
CA ILE A 36 0.53 2.78 1.90
C ILE A 36 0.35 4.28 2.15
N ARG A 37 0.77 5.14 1.22
CA ARG A 37 0.64 6.59 1.42
C ARG A 37 -0.83 7.05 1.58
N PRO A 38 -1.77 6.63 0.70
CA PRO A 38 -3.20 6.89 0.91
C PRO A 38 -3.73 6.38 2.26
N ILE A 39 -3.27 5.20 2.73
CA ILE A 39 -3.64 4.68 4.05
C ILE A 39 -3.14 5.60 5.17
N CYS A 40 -1.90 6.09 5.06
CA CYS A 40 -1.36 7.03 6.05
C CYS A 40 -2.15 8.34 6.07
N ASP A 41 -2.47 8.89 4.89
CA ASP A 41 -3.24 10.12 4.75
C ASP A 41 -4.65 9.95 5.33
N PHE A 42 -5.28 8.80 5.06
CA PHE A 42 -6.59 8.42 5.61
C PHE A 42 -6.58 8.34 7.13
N LEU A 43 -5.59 7.65 7.71
CA LEU A 43 -5.45 7.49 9.16
C LEU A 43 -4.94 8.76 9.87
N GLY A 44 -4.56 9.80 9.12
CA GLY A 44 -3.98 11.04 9.67
C GLY A 44 -2.57 10.87 10.25
N VAL A 45 -1.83 9.84 9.84
CA VAL A 45 -0.46 9.57 10.32
C VAL A 45 0.60 10.06 9.34
N ALA A 46 1.71 10.58 9.87
CA ALA A 46 2.81 11.05 9.03
C ALA A 46 3.44 9.91 8.21
N TRP A 47 3.56 10.12 6.89
CA TRP A 47 4.08 9.14 5.94
C TRP A 47 5.53 8.72 6.21
N ASP A 48 6.46 9.67 6.38
CA ASP A 48 7.90 9.37 6.48
C ASP A 48 8.27 8.43 7.64
N PRO A 49 7.72 8.61 8.87
CA PRO A 49 7.88 7.63 9.94
C PRO A 49 7.38 6.22 9.57
N GLN A 50 6.22 6.11 8.91
CA GLN A 50 5.65 4.81 8.53
C GLN A 50 6.48 4.12 7.45
N ARG A 51 6.96 4.87 6.46
CA ARG A 51 7.88 4.36 5.43
C ARG A 51 9.17 3.82 6.06
N ARG A 52 9.75 4.54 7.03
CA ARG A 52 10.95 4.06 7.75
C ARG A 52 10.66 2.82 8.58
N ARG A 53 9.48 2.72 9.19
CA ARG A 53 9.05 1.54 9.96
C ARG A 53 8.95 0.31 9.06
N ILE A 54 8.27 0.42 7.92
CA ILE A 54 8.17 -0.67 6.92
C ILE A 54 9.56 -1.16 6.51
N LYS A 55 10.50 -0.24 6.25
CA LYS A 55 11.87 -0.60 5.86
C LYS A 55 12.69 -1.26 6.97
N ARG A 56 12.36 -1.03 8.25
CA ARG A 56 13.05 -1.63 9.41
C ARG A 56 12.42 -2.94 9.87
N ASP A 57 11.17 -3.18 9.51
CA ASP A 57 10.44 -4.38 9.86
C ASP A 57 11.00 -5.61 9.11
N LEU A 58 11.21 -6.72 9.82
CA LEU A 58 11.84 -7.93 9.27
C LEU A 58 11.01 -8.61 8.18
N VAL A 59 9.68 -8.43 8.22
CA VAL A 59 8.73 -9.04 7.29
C VAL A 59 8.32 -8.01 6.23
N LEU A 60 7.82 -6.85 6.63
CA LEU A 60 7.29 -5.85 5.69
C LEU A 60 8.37 -5.32 4.73
N SER A 61 9.63 -5.23 5.16
CA SER A 61 10.73 -4.80 4.28
C SER A 61 11.00 -5.76 3.12
N ARG A 62 10.61 -7.04 3.25
CA ARG A 62 10.77 -8.06 2.21
C ARG A 62 9.59 -8.10 1.26
N GLU A 63 8.41 -7.70 1.72
CA GLU A 63 7.17 -7.75 0.95
C GLU A 63 6.81 -6.41 0.30
N VAL A 64 7.38 -5.30 0.78
CA VAL A 64 7.14 -3.98 0.19
C VAL A 64 7.63 -3.90 -1.25
N ARG A 65 6.80 -3.37 -2.15
CA ARG A 65 7.11 -3.21 -3.58
C ARG A 65 6.82 -1.79 -4.05
N GLY A 66 7.60 -1.32 -5.02
CA GLY A 66 7.22 -0.18 -5.85
C GLY A 66 6.25 -0.66 -6.92
N VAL A 67 5.00 -0.21 -6.86
CA VAL A 67 3.97 -0.56 -7.84
C VAL A 67 3.57 0.71 -8.57
N THR A 68 3.50 0.63 -9.90
CA THR A 68 3.04 1.76 -10.69
C THR A 68 1.53 1.86 -10.61
N VAL A 69 1.02 2.94 -10.01
CA VAL A 69 -0.41 3.25 -9.91
C VAL A 69 -0.75 4.27 -10.99
N THR A 70 -1.72 3.93 -11.84
CA THR A 70 -2.04 4.72 -13.05
C THR A 70 -3.18 5.71 -12.81
N VAL A 71 -4.11 5.39 -11.90
CA VAL A 71 -5.24 6.25 -11.53
C VAL A 71 -4.91 7.02 -10.26
N THR A 72 -4.12 8.09 -10.39
CA THR A 72 -3.92 9.08 -9.33
C THR A 72 -4.18 10.47 -9.90
N PRO A 73 -4.54 11.48 -9.08
CA PRO A 73 -4.76 12.85 -9.58
C PRO A 73 -3.57 13.44 -10.36
N GLY A 74 -2.35 12.92 -10.13
CA GLY A 74 -1.12 13.31 -10.81
C GLY A 74 -0.65 12.36 -11.91
N GLY A 75 -1.50 11.43 -12.37
CA GLY A 75 -1.18 10.46 -13.41
C GLY A 75 -0.43 9.22 -12.91
N ARG A 76 0.40 8.64 -13.77
CA ARG A 76 1.15 7.40 -13.49
C ARG A 76 2.26 7.68 -12.47
N GLN A 77 2.15 7.12 -11.27
CA GLN A 77 3.12 7.30 -10.20
C GLN A 77 3.57 5.96 -9.62
N GLU A 78 4.87 5.82 -9.33
CA GLU A 78 5.36 4.68 -8.55
C GLU A 78 5.08 4.93 -7.07
N MET A 79 4.31 4.04 -6.46
CA MET A 79 3.96 4.10 -5.06
C MET A 79 4.49 2.88 -4.31
N ILE A 80 4.80 3.11 -3.04
CA ILE A 80 5.16 2.03 -2.12
C ILE A 80 3.87 1.32 -1.71
N CYS A 81 3.81 0.04 -2.01
CA CYS A 81 2.67 -0.82 -1.73
C CYS A 81 3.08 -2.05 -0.91
N LEU A 82 2.15 -2.56 -0.12
CA LEU A 82 2.23 -3.88 0.51
C LEU A 82 1.15 -4.80 -0.08
N PRO A 83 1.38 -6.12 -0.13
CA PRO A 83 0.29 -7.04 -0.43
C PRO A 83 -0.80 -6.94 0.64
N LEU A 84 -2.06 -7.13 0.24
CA LEU A 84 -3.22 -6.98 1.11
C LEU A 84 -3.10 -7.82 2.40
N ASP A 85 -2.57 -9.03 2.31
CA ASP A 85 -2.38 -9.94 3.45
C ASP A 85 -1.45 -9.35 4.55
N TYR A 86 -0.54 -8.46 4.17
CA TYR A 86 0.40 -7.80 5.08
C TYR A 86 -0.08 -6.43 5.56
N LEU A 87 -1.21 -5.94 5.05
CA LEU A 87 -1.78 -4.67 5.48
C LEU A 87 -2.13 -4.69 6.97
N SER A 88 -2.71 -5.79 7.46
CA SER A 88 -3.05 -5.97 8.88
C SER A 88 -1.81 -5.84 9.78
N GLY A 89 -0.70 -6.48 9.42
CA GLY A 89 0.58 -6.37 10.13
C GLY A 89 1.14 -4.96 10.15
N PHE A 90 0.98 -4.21 9.06
CA PHE A 90 1.29 -2.79 9.03
C PHE A 90 0.41 -1.99 10.00
N LEU A 91 -0.91 -2.18 9.94
CA LEU A 91 -1.89 -1.46 10.76
C LEU A 91 -1.70 -1.72 12.27
N PHE A 92 -1.43 -2.95 12.69
CA PHE A 92 -1.23 -3.28 14.10
C PHE A 92 -0.06 -2.56 14.77
N GLY A 93 0.97 -2.20 14.00
CA GLY A 93 2.07 -1.40 14.55
C GLY A 93 1.85 0.13 14.45
N ILE A 94 0.69 0.59 14.00
CA ILE A 94 0.25 1.98 14.19
C ILE A 94 -0.43 2.07 15.56
N SER A 95 0.14 2.88 16.45
CA SER A 95 -0.48 3.15 17.75
C SER A 95 -1.83 3.84 17.57
N ALA A 96 -2.88 3.29 18.18
CA ALA A 96 -4.24 3.87 18.17
C ALA A 96 -4.28 5.33 18.65
N SER A 97 -3.35 5.73 19.53
CA SER A 97 -3.20 7.12 20.01
C SER A 97 -2.69 8.13 18.96
N ARG A 98 -2.32 7.68 17.77
CA ARG A 98 -1.80 8.53 16.68
C ARG A 98 -2.74 8.61 15.48
N VAL A 99 -3.91 8.02 15.60
CA VAL A 99 -4.95 8.01 14.56
C VAL A 99 -5.91 9.16 14.87
N LYS A 100 -6.39 9.83 13.83
CA LYS A 100 -7.33 10.96 13.96
C LYS A 100 -8.76 10.48 14.19
#